data_AF-A0A369R0M0-F1
#
_entry.id   AF-A0A369R0M0-F1
#
_cell.length_a   1.000
_cell.length_b   1.000
_cell.length_c   1.000
_cell.angle_alpha   90.00
_cell.angle_beta   90.00
_cell.angle_gamma   90.00
#
_symmetry.space_group_name_H-M   'P 1'
#
loop_
_entity.id
_entity.type
_entity.pdbx_description
1 polymer ?
#
loop_
_entity_poly.entity_id
_entity_poly.type
_entity_poly.pdbx_seq_one_letter_code
_entity_poly.pdbx_strand_id
1 'polypeptide(L)'
;MLAALMGILELIVPGYIFLGFSIAATAMAGIFLIGEPVAGWLPEGLPALALVFAVLSILSWVALRLMFRLPRGQVKTFDYDINE
;
A
#
# COMPACT_ATOMS: atom_id res chain seq x y z
N MET A 1 12.10 -23.92 -9.01
CA MET A 1 11.10 -23.41 -8.04
C MET A 1 11.57 -22.13 -7.33
N LEU A 2 12.79 -22.09 -6.76
CA LEU A 2 13.34 -20.88 -6.11
C LEU A 2 13.41 -19.64 -7.02
N ALA A 3 13.79 -19.80 -8.28
CA ALA A 3 13.86 -18.68 -9.23
C ALA A 3 12.49 -17.98 -9.45
N ALA A 4 11.41 -18.76 -9.51
CA ALA A 4 10.05 -18.21 -9.64
C ALA A 4 9.60 -17.49 -8.35
N LEU A 5 9.97 -18.02 -7.19
CA LEU A 5 9.66 -17.42 -5.90
C LEU A 5 10.39 -16.08 -5.71
N MET A 6 11.65 -16.00 -6.11
CA MET A 6 12.43 -14.75 -6.12
C MET A 6 11.82 -13.73 -7.08
N GLY A 7 11.42 -14.12 -8.28
CA GLY A 7 10.76 -13.23 -9.23
C GLY A 7 9.41 -12.68 -8.73
N ILE A 8 8.61 -13.50 -8.03
CA ILE A 8 7.36 -13.03 -7.40
C ILE A 8 7.65 -12.07 -6.25
N LEU A 9 8.65 -12.39 -5.40
CA LEU A 9 9.07 -11.50 -4.32
C LEU A 9 9.59 -10.16 -4.87
N GLU A 10 10.38 -10.21 -5.93
CA GLU A 10 10.95 -9.06 -6.63
C GLU A 10 9.92 -8.26 -7.41
N LEU A 11 8.72 -8.81 -7.67
CA LEU A 11 7.58 -8.06 -8.20
C LEU A 11 6.73 -7.46 -7.06
N ILE A 12 6.53 -8.21 -5.98
CA ILE A 12 5.75 -7.81 -4.81
C ILE A 12 6.43 -6.64 -4.08
N VAL A 13 7.74 -6.74 -3.84
CA VAL A 13 8.53 -5.72 -3.13
C VAL A 13 8.40 -4.33 -3.78
N PRO A 14 8.65 -4.15 -5.09
CA PRO A 14 8.41 -2.87 -5.76
C PRO A 14 6.92 -2.60 -6.03
N GLY A 15 6.10 -3.64 -6.23
CA GLY A 15 4.67 -3.52 -6.50
C GLY A 15 3.92 -2.75 -5.42
N TYR A 16 4.20 -3.02 -4.13
CA TYR A 16 3.60 -2.28 -3.02
C TYR A 16 4.02 -0.80 -2.97
N ILE A 17 5.21 -0.47 -3.42
CA ILE A 17 5.72 0.90 -3.44
C ILE A 17 5.02 1.69 -4.56
N PHE A 18 4.94 1.12 -5.77
CA PHE A 18 4.24 1.75 -6.89
C PHE A 18 2.74 1.94 -6.61
N LEU A 19 2.09 0.95 -5.99
CA LEU A 19 0.70 1.07 -5.55
C LEU A 19 0.51 2.19 -4.52
N GLY A 20 1.41 2.30 -3.55
CA GLY A 20 1.41 3.39 -2.57
C GLY A 20 1.53 4.77 -3.23
N PHE A 21 2.41 4.91 -4.22
CA PHE A 21 2.55 6.16 -4.98
C PHE A 21 1.31 6.51 -5.80
N SER A 22 0.68 5.54 -6.47
CA SER A 22 -0.56 5.78 -7.23
C SER A 22 -1.69 6.26 -6.31
N ILE A 23 -1.87 5.63 -5.14
CA ILE A 23 -2.88 6.04 -4.16
C ILE A 23 -2.61 7.46 -3.67
N ALA A 24 -1.35 7.77 -3.30
CA ALA A 24 -0.98 9.10 -2.86
C ALA A 24 -1.19 10.16 -3.96
N ALA A 25 -0.88 9.83 -5.22
CA ALA A 25 -1.08 10.74 -6.35
C ALA A 25 -2.56 11.01 -6.61
N THR A 26 -3.41 9.98 -6.55
CA THR A 26 -4.87 10.13 -6.66
C THR A 26 -5.44 10.95 -5.51
N ALA A 27 -4.97 10.73 -4.28
CA ALA A 27 -5.38 11.51 -3.12
C ALA A 27 -4.98 12.99 -3.28
N MET A 28 -3.74 13.25 -3.69
CA MET A 28 -3.24 14.61 -3.95
C MET A 28 -4.06 15.30 -5.05
N ALA A 29 -4.33 14.59 -6.15
CA ALA A 29 -5.18 15.09 -7.23
C ALA A 29 -6.61 15.40 -6.75
N GLY A 30 -7.18 14.54 -5.90
CA GLY A 30 -8.47 14.79 -5.26
C GLY A 30 -8.48 16.04 -4.38
N ILE A 31 -7.43 16.25 -3.59
CA ILE A 31 -7.28 17.46 -2.76
C ILE A 31 -7.26 18.72 -3.64
N PHE A 32 -6.47 18.71 -4.72
CA PHE A 32 -6.43 19.83 -5.66
C PHE A 32 -7.75 20.04 -6.41
N LEU A 33 -8.49 18.97 -6.68
CA LEU A 33 -9.80 19.03 -7.36
C LEU A 33 -10.89 19.68 -6.48
N ILE A 34 -10.82 19.49 -5.16
CA ILE A 34 -11.75 20.13 -4.22
C ILE A 34 -11.48 21.65 -4.12
N GLY A 35 -10.28 22.11 -4.48
CA GLY A 35 -9.92 23.52 -4.56
C GLY A 35 -9.64 24.17 -3.20
N GLU A 36 -9.74 25.49 -3.15
CA GLU A 36 -9.40 26.37 -2.00
C GLU A 36 -9.84 25.87 -0.61
N PRO A 37 -11.04 25.27 -0.40
CA PRO A 37 -11.47 24.86 0.93
C PRO A 37 -10.54 23.84 1.61
N VAL A 38 -9.85 23.02 0.82
CA VAL A 38 -8.96 21.95 1.29
C VAL A 38 -7.53 22.18 0.80
N ALA A 39 -7.35 22.60 -0.46
CA ALA A 39 -6.05 22.90 -1.03
C ALA A 39 -5.41 24.16 -0.43
N GLY A 40 -6.19 25.11 0.09
CA GLY A 40 -5.67 26.31 0.76
C GLY A 40 -4.92 26.01 2.07
N TRP A 41 -5.08 24.80 2.63
CA TRP A 41 -4.32 24.33 3.79
C TRP A 41 -2.99 23.68 3.41
N LEU A 42 -2.75 23.42 2.12
CA LEU A 42 -1.49 22.86 1.67
C LEU A 42 -0.40 23.93 1.70
N PRO A 43 0.79 23.60 2.20
CA PRO A 43 1.92 24.52 2.15
C PRO A 43 2.31 24.80 0.70
N GLU A 44 2.61 26.06 0.42
CA GLU A 44 3.03 26.52 -0.90
C GLU A 44 4.48 26.10 -1.20
N GLY A 45 4.75 25.74 -2.46
CA GLY A 45 6.08 25.42 -2.96
C GLY A 45 6.36 23.93 -3.18
N LEU A 46 7.18 23.65 -4.20
CA LEU A 46 7.53 22.30 -4.63
C LEU A 46 8.09 21.41 -3.50
N PRO A 47 9.01 21.87 -2.63
CA PRO A 47 9.57 21.01 -1.58
C PRO A 47 8.53 20.60 -0.54
N ALA A 48 7.64 21.52 -0.16
CA ALA A 48 6.61 21.26 0.84
C ALA A 48 5.52 20.33 0.31
N LEU A 49 5.08 20.52 -0.94
CA LEU A 49 4.15 19.60 -1.61
C LEU A 49 4.74 18.19 -1.78
N ALA A 50 6.03 18.09 -2.12
CA ALA A 50 6.74 16.82 -2.20
C ALA A 50 6.80 16.11 -0.83
N LEU A 51 6.97 16.87 0.27
CA LEU A 51 6.90 16.33 1.62
C LEU A 51 5.52 15.75 1.93
N VAL A 52 4.44 16.48 1.61
CA VAL A 52 3.06 16.00 1.82
C VAL A 52 2.80 14.73 1.00
N PHE A 53 3.20 14.72 -0.28
CA PHE A 53 3.09 13.54 -1.12
C PHE A 53 3.87 12.34 -0.55
N ALA A 54 5.10 12.56 -0.07
CA ALA A 54 5.91 11.51 0.53
C ALA A 54 5.24 10.93 1.79
N VAL A 55 4.67 11.78 2.65
CA VAL A 55 3.91 11.34 3.83
C VAL A 55 2.68 10.54 3.42
N LEU A 56 1.88 11.03 2.47
CA LEU A 56 0.70 10.31 1.95
C LEU A 56 1.07 8.97 1.34
N SER A 57 2.21 8.87 0.65
CA SER A 57 2.71 7.62 0.10
C SER A 57 3.11 6.63 1.18
N ILE A 58 3.80 7.08 2.22
CA ILE A 58 4.17 6.22 3.35
C ILE A 58 2.90 5.72 4.06
N LEU A 59 1.93 6.61 4.30
CA LEU A 59 0.65 6.25 4.89
C LEU A 59 -0.12 5.23 4.05
N SER A 60 -0.17 5.43 2.73
CA SER A 60 -0.83 4.51 1.80
C SER A 60 -0.14 3.14 1.80
N TRP A 61 1.19 3.11 1.80
CA TRP A 61 1.97 1.89 1.90
C TRP A 61 1.72 1.15 3.23
N VAL A 62 1.70 1.87 4.36
CA VAL A 62 1.37 1.28 5.67
C VAL A 62 -0.05 0.72 5.69
N ALA A 63 -1.03 1.46 5.16
CA ALA A 63 -2.42 1.01 5.06
C ALA A 63 -2.55 -0.29 4.25
N LEU A 64 -1.89 -0.36 3.09
CA LEU A 64 -1.82 -1.58 2.29
C LEU A 64 -1.18 -2.72 3.09
N ARG A 65 -0.06 -2.47 3.76
CA ARG A 65 0.62 -3.49 4.57
C ARG A 65 -0.25 -4.00 5.72
N LEU A 66 -1.10 -3.15 6.30
CA LEU A 66 -2.04 -3.54 7.35
C LEU A 66 -3.20 -4.38 6.79
N MET A 67 -3.74 -4.01 5.63
CA MET A 67 -4.87 -4.72 4.99
C MET A 67 -4.46 -6.09 4.44
N PHE A 68 -3.26 -6.20 3.85
CA PHE A 68 -2.75 -7.46 3.26
C PHE A 68 -2.01 -8.34 4.26
N ARG A 69 -2.10 -8.06 5.57
CA ARG A 69 -1.66 -9.00 6.61
C ARG A 69 -2.58 -10.23 6.56
N LEU A 70 -2.09 -11.28 5.91
CA LEU A 70 -2.74 -12.59 5.85
C LEU A 70 -3.10 -13.06 7.27
N PRO A 71 -4.37 -13.40 7.57
CA PRO A 71 -4.75 -13.99 8.84
C PRO A 71 -3.92 -15.26 9.05
N ARG A 72 -3.02 -15.25 10.04
CA ARG A 72 -2.27 -16.44 10.47
C ARG A 72 -3.20 -17.34 11.28
N GLY A 73 -4.10 -18.05 10.61
CA GLY A 73 -5.08 -18.83 11.35
C GLY A 73 -6.00 -19.68 10.49
N GLN A 74 -5.47 -20.50 9.59
CA GLN A 74 -6.16 -21.75 9.24
C GLN A 74 -5.24 -22.73 8.50
N VAL A 75 -4.22 -23.25 9.20
CA VAL A 75 -3.84 -24.64 8.92
C VAL A 75 -4.92 -25.47 9.61
N LYS A 76 -6.04 -25.69 8.92
CA LYS A 76 -6.99 -26.70 9.35
C LYS A 76 -6.31 -28.03 9.01
N THR A 77 -5.48 -28.53 9.91
CA THR A 77 -5.02 -29.92 9.88
C THR A 77 -6.26 -30.77 10.05
N PHE A 78 -6.81 -31.22 8.92
CA PHE A 78 -7.81 -32.28 8.90
C PHE A 78 -7.08 -33.56 9.29
N ASP A 79 -7.10 -33.86 10.59
CA ASP A 79 -6.76 -35.18 11.12
C ASP A 79 -8.08 -35.96 11.16
N TYR A 80 -8.51 -36.44 9.99
CA TYR A 80 -9.58 -37.43 9.92
C TYR A 80 -8.93 -38.72 9.48
N ASP A 81 -8.58 -39.54 10.46
CA ASP A 81 -8.19 -40.92 10.20
C ASP A 81 -9.44 -41.64 9.68
N ILE A 82 -9.37 -42.06 8.42
CA ILE A 82 -10.44 -42.77 7.70
C ILE A 82 -10.48 -44.26 8.05
N ASN A 83 -9.77 -44.68 9.11
CA ASN A 83 -9.56 -46.09 9.46
C ASN A 83 -10.05 -46.50 10.88
N GLU A 84 -10.85 -45.68 11.56
CA GLU A 84 -11.69 -46.15 12.69
C GLU A 84 -13.16 -46.29 12.28
#